data_AF-A0A4U8SWM9-F1
#
_entry.id   AF-A0A4U8SWM9-F1
#
_cell.length_a   1.000
_cell.length_b   1.000
_cell.length_c   1.000
_cell.angle_alpha   90.00
_cell.angle_beta   90.00
_cell.angle_gamma   90.00
#
_symmetry.space_group_name_H-M   'P 1'
#
loop_
_entity.id
_entity.type
_entity.pdbx_description
1 polymer ?
#
loop_
_entity_poly.entity_id
_entity_poly.type
_entity_poly.pdbx_seq_one_letter_code
_entity_poly.pdbx_strand_id
1 'polypeptide(L)'
;MNEAISKEQYRLKAKIIFFLFSKINIFILFFAYVLTDSLDGFVIIYAGVGLIIYRFVFSQTKMDNPYKIFLLQHISNFLKNSRKK
;
A
#
# COMPACT_ATOMS: atom_id res chain seq x y z
N MET A 1 15.87 7.87 -22.30
CA MET A 1 14.90 6.93 -21.69
C MET A 1 13.53 7.56 -21.81
N ASN A 2 12.56 6.93 -22.47
CA ASN A 2 11.28 7.57 -22.82
C ASN A 2 10.53 7.99 -21.54
N GLU A 3 10.28 9.28 -21.37
CA GLU A 3 9.75 9.85 -20.11
C GLU A 3 8.42 9.23 -19.69
N ALA A 4 7.58 8.86 -20.68
CA ALA A 4 6.33 8.15 -20.45
C ALA A 4 6.53 6.78 -19.77
N ILE A 5 7.57 6.04 -20.16
CA ILE A 5 7.88 4.72 -19.59
C ILE A 5 8.36 4.87 -18.15
N SER A 6 9.23 5.86 -17.89
CA SER A 6 9.74 6.16 -16.54
C SER A 6 8.61 6.53 -15.58
N LYS A 7 7.64 7.33 -16.05
CA LYS A 7 6.47 7.75 -15.26
C LYS A 7 5.57 6.58 -14.88
N GLU A 8 5.27 5.68 -15.81
CA GLU A 8 4.43 4.51 -15.52
C GLU A 8 5.14 3.50 -14.60
N GLN A 9 6.45 3.30 -14.76
CA GLN A 9 7.25 2.50 -13.82
C GLN A 9 7.24 3.09 -12.40
N TYR A 10 7.35 4.41 -12.27
CA TYR A 10 7.25 5.07 -10.98
C TYR A 10 5.89 4.85 -10.31
N ARG A 11 4.79 4.98 -11.07
CA ARG A 11 3.43 4.71 -10.56
C ARG A 11 3.29 3.27 -10.09
N LEU A 12 3.83 2.31 -10.84
CA LEU A 12 3.80 0.89 -10.46
C LEU A 12 4.55 0.64 -9.15
N LYS A 13 5.78 1.16 -9.04
CA LYS A 13 6.59 1.04 -7.82
C LYS A 13 5.90 1.66 -6.62
N ALA A 14 5.33 2.86 -6.78
CA ALA A 14 4.58 3.52 -5.73
C ALA A 14 3.39 2.67 -5.24
N LYS A 15 2.60 2.08 -6.15
CA LYS A 15 1.49 1.19 -5.78
C LYS A 15 1.93 0.00 -4.94
N ILE A 16 3.03 -0.65 -5.32
CA ILE A 16 3.56 -1.82 -4.60
C ILE A 16 3.98 -1.40 -3.19
N ILE A 17 4.72 -0.30 -3.07
CA ILE A 17 5.13 0.23 -1.76
C ILE A 17 3.90 0.57 -0.91
N PHE A 18 2.91 1.28 -1.47
CA PHE A 18 1.68 1.60 -0.74
C PHE A 18 0.89 0.37 -0.31
N PHE A 19 0.91 -0.71 -1.10
CA PHE A 19 0.28 -1.96 -0.73
C PHE A 19 1.02 -2.63 0.45
N LEU A 20 2.35 -2.72 0.36
CA LEU A 20 3.19 -3.30 1.42
C LEU A 20 3.01 -2.60 2.77
N PHE A 21 2.88 -1.28 2.79
CA PHE A 21 2.65 -0.50 4.02
C PHE A 21 1.16 -0.33 4.39
N SER A 22 0.24 -0.97 3.66
CA SER A 22 -1.19 -0.86 3.96
C SER A 22 -1.61 -1.77 5.11
N LYS A 23 -2.66 -1.38 5.84
CA LYS A 23 -3.29 -2.24 6.86
C LYS A 23 -3.73 -3.59 6.29
N ILE A 24 -4.07 -3.64 5.00
CA ILE A 24 -4.44 -4.87 4.29
C ILE A 24 -3.28 -5.86 4.30
N ASN A 25 -2.04 -5.41 4.11
CA ASN A 25 -0.88 -6.29 4.15
C ASN A 25 -0.68 -6.90 5.55
N ILE A 26 -0.89 -6.11 6.61
CA ILE A 26 -0.86 -6.61 8.00
C ILE A 26 -1.91 -7.71 8.21
N PHE A 27 -3.13 -7.54 7.69
CA PHE A 27 -4.16 -8.58 7.75
C PHE A 27 -3.77 -9.84 6.98
N ILE A 28 -3.14 -9.70 5.81
CA ILE A 28 -2.66 -10.85 5.02
C ILE A 28 -1.57 -11.60 5.77
N LEU A 29 -0.66 -10.87 6.42
CA LEU A 29 0.40 -11.47 7.23
C LEU A 29 -0.16 -12.23 8.43
N PHE A 30 -1.12 -11.65 9.13
CA PHE A 30 -1.82 -12.31 10.24
C PHE A 30 -2.59 -13.55 9.75
N PHE A 31 -3.29 -13.44 8.63
CA PHE A 31 -4.04 -14.54 8.04
C PHE A 31 -3.13 -15.69 7.61
N ALA A 32 -2.01 -15.36 6.95
CA ALA A 32 -1.00 -16.35 6.58
C ALA A 32 -0.40 -17.02 7.81
N TYR A 33 -0.14 -16.28 8.88
CA TYR A 33 0.39 -16.83 10.13
C TYR A 33 -0.58 -17.82 10.80
N VAL A 34 -1.88 -17.54 10.80
CA VAL A 34 -2.89 -18.41 11.42
C VAL A 34 -3.16 -19.69 10.62
N LEU A 35 -2.92 -19.68 9.31
CA LEU A 35 -3.27 -20.78 8.42
C LEU A 35 -2.22 -21.88 8.28
N THR A 36 -0.99 -21.64 8.71
CA THR A 36 0.12 -22.57 8.48
C THR A 36 1.12 -22.56 9.63
N ASP A 37 1.47 -23.76 10.09
CA ASP A 37 2.51 -23.96 11.10
C ASP A 37 3.92 -24.10 10.47
N SER A 38 3.98 -24.20 9.13
CA SER A 38 5.23 -24.32 8.37
C SER A 38 5.66 -23.00 7.73
N LEU A 39 6.97 -22.73 7.73
CA LEU A 39 7.55 -21.52 7.13
C LEU A 39 7.32 -21.47 5.61
N ASP A 40 7.45 -22.60 4.93
CA ASP A 40 7.22 -22.68 3.48
C ASP A 40 5.76 -22.39 3.12
N GLY A 41 4.82 -22.98 3.87
CA GLY A 41 3.40 -22.69 3.73
C GLY A 41 3.06 -21.22 4.00
N PHE A 42 3.73 -20.61 4.98
CA PHE A 42 3.57 -19.20 5.31
C PHE A 42 3.95 -18.32 4.13
N VAL A 43 5.13 -18.54 3.55
CA VAL A 43 5.63 -17.76 2.42
C VAL A 43 4.71 -17.91 1.20
N ILE A 44 4.27 -19.13 0.90
CA ILE A 44 3.39 -19.40 -0.25
C ILE A 44 2.03 -18.73 -0.08
N ILE A 45 1.39 -18.89 1.08
CA ILE A 45 0.07 -18.31 1.36
C ILE A 45 0.16 -16.78 1.39
N TYR A 46 1.16 -16.22 2.06
CA TYR A 46 1.38 -14.78 2.13
C TYR A 46 1.61 -14.18 0.73
N ALA A 47 2.47 -14.78 -0.08
CA ALA A 47 2.75 -14.30 -1.44
C ALA A 47 1.53 -14.47 -2.36
N GLY A 48 0.86 -15.61 -2.32
CA GLY A 48 -0.30 -15.91 -3.16
C GLY A 48 -1.48 -14.99 -2.86
N VAL A 49 -1.89 -14.92 -1.59
CA VAL A 49 -2.99 -14.06 -1.13
C VAL A 49 -2.63 -12.58 -1.33
N GLY A 50 -1.38 -12.21 -1.07
CA GLY A 50 -0.83 -10.88 -1.34
C GLY A 50 -1.00 -10.45 -2.80
N LEU A 51 -0.64 -11.31 -3.75
CA LEU A 51 -0.77 -11.03 -5.19
C LEU A 51 -2.23 -10.90 -5.63
N ILE A 52 -3.11 -11.78 -5.15
CA ILE A 52 -4.55 -11.75 -5.47
C ILE A 52 -5.15 -10.44 -4.96
N ILE A 53 -4.94 -10.10 -3.68
CA ILE A 53 -5.53 -8.90 -3.09
C ILE A 53 -4.93 -7.63 -3.70
N TYR A 54 -3.63 -7.63 -4.01
CA TYR A 54 -3.01 -6.52 -4.75
C TYR A 54 -3.68 -6.31 -6.11
N ARG A 55 -3.87 -7.38 -6.89
CA ARG A 55 -4.42 -7.31 -8.26
C ARG A 55 -5.90 -6.94 -8.27
N PHE A 56 -6.72 -7.54 -7.41
CA PHE A 56 -8.17 -7.41 -7.48
C PHE A 56 -8.73 -6.31 -6.58
N VAL A 57 -8.18 -6.12 -5.38
CA VAL A 57 -8.72 -5.17 -4.41
C VAL A 57 -7.96 -3.85 -4.47
N PHE A 58 -6.63 -3.88 -4.42
CA PHE A 58 -5.82 -2.67 -4.27
C PHE A 58 -5.59 -1.91 -5.58
N SER A 59 -5.35 -2.63 -6.69
CA SER A 59 -5.08 -2.03 -8.00
C SER A 59 -6.27 -1.21 -8.53
N GLN A 60 -7.49 -1.62 -8.20
CA GLN A 60 -8.73 -0.98 -8.67
C GLN A 60 -9.14 0.23 -7.82
N THR A 61 -8.86 0.24 -6.50
CA THR A 61 -9.47 1.19 -5.56
C THR A 61 -8.66 2.45 -5.25
N LYS A 62 -7.34 2.49 -5.50
CA LYS A 62 -6.46 3.58 -4.97
C LYS A 62 -5.83 4.51 -6.01
N MET A 63 -6.27 4.49 -7.27
CA MET A 63 -5.66 5.31 -8.33
C MET A 63 -6.43 6.56 -8.76
N ASP A 64 -7.60 6.86 -8.19
CA ASP A 64 -8.24 8.16 -8.44
C ASP A 64 -7.67 9.30 -7.59
N ASN A 65 -6.84 9.00 -6.58
CA ASN A 65 -6.18 10.07 -5.84
C ASN A 65 -4.83 9.70 -5.22
N PRO A 66 -3.73 9.83 -5.97
CA PRO A 66 -2.40 9.38 -5.53
C PRO A 66 -1.74 10.24 -4.44
N TYR A 67 -2.21 11.47 -4.13
CA TYR A 67 -1.53 12.39 -3.20
C TYR A 67 -2.44 13.30 -2.35
N LYS A 68 -3.76 13.15 -2.42
CA LYS A 68 -4.68 14.07 -1.76
C LYS A 68 -5.52 13.29 -0.75
N ILE A 69 -5.29 13.57 0.51
CA ILE A 69 -6.12 14.52 1.25
C ILE A 69 -5.75 14.36 2.72
N PHE A 70 -5.60 13.13 3.22
CA PHE A 70 -5.56 12.92 4.67
C PHE A 70 -4.25 13.37 5.32
N LEU A 71 -3.10 12.81 4.95
CA LEU A 71 -1.88 13.01 5.73
C LEU A 71 -1.32 14.45 5.61
N LEU A 72 -1.24 14.96 4.38
CA LEU A 72 -0.71 16.30 4.11
C LEU A 72 -1.64 17.43 4.58
N GLN A 73 -2.96 17.26 4.52
CA GLN A 73 -3.89 18.25 5.09
C GLN A 73 -3.92 18.19 6.62
N HIS A 74 -3.78 17.00 7.21
CA HIS A 74 -3.69 16.84 8.66
C HIS A 74 -2.42 17.50 9.21
N ILE A 75 -1.26 17.26 8.58
CA ILE A 75 0.01 17.91 8.94
C ILE A 75 -0.05 19.43 8.72
N SER A 76 -0.65 19.89 7.61
CA SER A 76 -0.82 21.33 7.33
C SER A 76 -1.72 22.03 8.35
N ASN A 77 -2.84 21.43 8.75
CA ASN A 77 -3.74 21.98 9.76
C ASN A 77 -3.11 21.96 11.16
N PHE A 78 -2.36 20.90 11.49
CA PHE A 78 -1.63 20.80 12.75
C PHE A 78 -0.59 21.92 12.89
N LEU A 79 0.21 22.16 11.86
CA LEU A 79 1.21 23.25 11.84
C LEU A 79 0.58 24.64 11.90
N LYS A 80 -0.57 24.85 11.26
CA LYS A 80 -1.29 26.14 11.32
C LYS A 80 -1.85 26.45 12.71
N ASN A 81 -2.36 25.44 13.42
CA ASN A 81 -2.90 25.63 14.77
C ASN A 81 -1.82 25.86 15.82
N SER A 82 -0.64 25.22 15.67
CA SER A 82 0.48 25.44 16.59
C SER A 82 1.16 26.81 16.45
N ARG A 83 0.92 27.56 15.36
CA ARG A 83 1.54 28.87 15.11
C ARG A 83 0.65 30.06 15.53
N LYS A 84 -0.58 29.79 15.97
CA LYS A 84 -1.56 30.79 16.43
C LYS A 84 -1.72 30.82 17.97
N LYS A 85 -0.95 30.01 18.68
CA LYS A 85 -0.69 30.13 20.13
C LYS A 85 0.71 30.65 20.33
#